data_AF-A0A4Q5NLM2-F1
#
_entry.id   AF-A0A4Q5NLM2-F1
#
_cell.length_a   1.000
_cell.length_b   1.000
_cell.length_c   1.000
_cell.angle_alpha   90.00
_cell.angle_beta   90.00
_cell.angle_gamma   90.00
#
_symmetry.space_group_name_H-M   'P 1'
#
loop_
_entity.id
_entity.type
_entity.pdbx_description
1 polymer ?
#
loop_
_entity_poly.entity_id
_entity_poly.type
_entity_poly.pdbx_seq_one_letter_code
_entity_poly.pdbx_strand_id
1 'polypeptide(L)'
;MYSSYSSTIDRYASVSYQANFDRIAEQVAQINSLHTRAAIQAAQAVSRINIQAIEETAKFARSVSLANARAVAKIAQAELTSSRLNIQAAEQSARTARWVSRINTQAATQAAEATLSFSRANAQVIARIAQAQLSVSSIVSNFVKRLADLPKFEVPILPNLEMIQRQMLDIRKSFYEPLKNLNFTWASPNFEYLRKNLKELIEIVTFAEAKEVLKEAGYEFLIQVLPQSAARKIAGFRATQSNGGLTRRLAKNTRSEMFALHMKAALQSCKRSRKWWGVTNQALVSHAQGNYGVSARTFFTVIEALLNECLYEEELAYFDGKSKSVVRKNANGKVAKDRNNKVITLNGLESKVQHLSKHSQRFKMLTDCIEAWLKEARNNILHGNIVGSNCRLSVQLVLIVFLGAYALSSDIPPITNIIFH
;
A
#
# COMPACT_ATOMS: atom_id res chain seq x y z
N MET A 1 -185.53 -57.58 51.31
CA MET A 1 -184.65 -58.46 52.12
C MET A 1 -183.67 -59.09 51.14
N TYR A 2 -182.37 -58.81 51.03
CA TYR A 2 -181.30 -58.22 51.86
C TYR A 2 -180.32 -57.47 50.93
N SER A 3 -179.39 -56.67 51.49
CA SER A 3 -178.17 -56.10 50.86
C SER A 3 -178.20 -54.62 50.45
N SER A 4 -178.13 -53.74 51.45
CA SER A 4 -177.93 -52.29 51.30
C SER A 4 -176.81 -51.76 52.23
N TYR A 5 -175.61 -52.37 52.21
CA TYR A 5 -174.51 -51.96 53.13
C TYR A 5 -173.08 -52.02 52.57
N SER A 6 -172.87 -52.16 51.25
CA SER A 6 -171.52 -52.35 50.68
C SER A 6 -170.87 -51.09 50.06
N SER A 7 -171.60 -50.00 49.82
CA SER A 7 -171.11 -48.91 48.96
C SER A 7 -170.36 -47.77 49.67
N THR A 8 -170.21 -47.81 51.00
CA THR A 8 -169.62 -46.68 51.75
C THR A 8 -168.17 -46.91 52.18
N ILE A 9 -167.71 -48.16 52.25
CA ILE A 9 -166.34 -48.49 52.73
C ILE A 9 -165.30 -48.40 51.60
N ASP A 10 -165.64 -48.74 50.36
CA ASP A 10 -164.70 -48.69 49.23
C ASP A 10 -164.30 -47.28 48.78
N ARG A 11 -165.07 -46.25 49.16
CA ARG A 11 -164.79 -44.86 48.77
C ARG A 11 -163.78 -44.14 49.66
N TYR A 12 -163.56 -44.61 50.90
CA TYR A 12 -162.58 -43.99 51.81
C TYR A 12 -161.18 -44.61 51.71
N ALA A 13 -161.05 -45.86 51.25
CA ALA A 13 -159.75 -46.50 51.05
C ALA A 13 -158.99 -45.98 49.80
N SER A 14 -159.70 -45.61 48.72
CA SER A 14 -159.05 -45.16 47.47
C SER A 14 -158.46 -43.73 47.55
N VAL A 15 -159.01 -42.86 48.39
CA VAL A 15 -158.54 -41.47 48.54
C VAL A 15 -157.21 -41.39 49.31
N SER A 16 -156.94 -42.34 50.22
CA SER A 16 -155.71 -42.38 51.04
C SER A 16 -154.47 -42.85 50.25
N TYR A 17 -154.64 -43.81 49.32
CA TYR A 17 -153.53 -44.29 48.49
C TYR A 17 -153.08 -43.28 47.43
N GLN A 18 -154.01 -42.54 46.83
CA GLN A 18 -153.69 -41.55 45.80
C GLN A 18 -152.84 -40.40 46.37
N ALA A 19 -153.19 -39.89 47.56
CA ALA A 19 -152.44 -38.83 48.23
C ALA A 19 -151.00 -39.24 48.59
N ASN A 20 -150.77 -40.50 48.95
CA ASN A 20 -149.41 -41.01 49.20
C ASN A 20 -148.60 -41.18 47.91
N PHE A 21 -149.25 -41.61 46.82
CA PHE A 21 -148.58 -41.75 45.52
C PHE A 21 -148.14 -40.39 44.96
N ASP A 22 -149.00 -39.37 45.07
CA ASP A 22 -148.69 -38.00 44.66
C ASP A 22 -147.52 -37.42 45.47
N ARG A 23 -147.48 -37.70 46.78
CA ARG A 23 -146.37 -37.27 47.65
C ARG A 23 -145.04 -37.96 47.32
N ILE A 24 -145.05 -39.25 46.98
CA ILE A 24 -143.85 -39.97 46.52
C ILE A 24 -143.41 -39.44 45.15
N ALA A 25 -144.34 -39.22 44.23
CA ALA A 25 -144.04 -38.65 42.92
C ALA A 25 -143.42 -37.24 43.05
N GLU A 26 -143.92 -36.40 43.96
CA GLU A 26 -143.36 -35.09 44.25
C GLU A 26 -141.95 -35.17 44.86
N GLN A 27 -141.72 -36.11 45.79
CA GLN A 27 -140.39 -36.35 46.36
C GLN A 27 -139.39 -36.84 45.31
N VAL A 28 -139.80 -37.76 44.44
CA VAL A 28 -138.97 -38.25 43.32
C VAL A 28 -138.67 -37.11 42.34
N ALA A 29 -139.64 -36.25 42.04
CA ALA A 29 -139.44 -35.08 41.20
C ALA A 29 -138.46 -34.08 41.84
N GLN A 30 -138.57 -33.83 43.15
CA GLN A 30 -137.62 -32.98 43.88
C GLN A 30 -136.20 -33.56 43.89
N ILE A 31 -136.05 -34.86 44.18
CA ILE A 31 -134.76 -35.56 44.19
C ILE A 31 -134.13 -35.51 42.79
N ASN A 32 -134.90 -35.81 41.74
CA ASN A 32 -134.42 -35.71 40.36
C ASN A 32 -134.00 -34.28 40.03
N SER A 33 -134.77 -33.26 40.44
CA SER A 33 -134.40 -31.86 40.22
C SER A 33 -133.09 -31.48 40.93
N LEU A 34 -132.85 -32.00 42.15
CA LEU A 34 -131.62 -31.77 42.90
C LEU A 34 -130.44 -32.49 42.26
N HIS A 35 -130.61 -33.74 41.82
CA HIS A 35 -129.60 -34.49 41.07
C HIS A 35 -129.23 -33.80 39.76
N THR A 36 -130.21 -33.29 39.00
CA THR A 36 -129.95 -32.53 37.77
C THR A 36 -129.18 -31.24 38.07
N ARG A 37 -129.55 -30.49 39.11
CA ARG A 37 -128.79 -29.29 39.52
C ARG A 37 -127.36 -29.62 39.95
N ALA A 38 -127.17 -30.67 40.76
CA ALA A 38 -125.85 -31.11 41.20
C ALA A 38 -124.99 -31.56 40.01
N ALA A 39 -125.56 -32.30 39.05
CA ALA A 39 -124.86 -32.70 37.83
C ALA A 39 -124.46 -31.50 36.96
N ILE A 40 -125.34 -30.50 36.80
CA ILE A 40 -125.03 -29.25 36.09
C ILE A 40 -123.90 -28.49 36.80
N GLN A 41 -123.96 -28.36 38.13
CA GLN A 41 -122.90 -27.69 38.91
C GLN A 41 -121.56 -28.42 38.81
N ALA A 42 -121.57 -29.76 38.88
CA ALA A 42 -120.37 -30.57 38.70
C ALA A 42 -119.78 -30.41 37.29
N ALA A 43 -120.62 -30.45 36.25
CA ALA A 43 -120.19 -30.23 34.87
C ALA A 43 -119.60 -28.81 34.67
N GLN A 44 -120.22 -27.79 35.28
CA GLN A 44 -119.69 -26.42 35.28
C GLN A 44 -118.35 -26.31 36.02
N ALA A 45 -118.20 -26.98 37.17
CA ALA A 45 -116.95 -27.01 37.92
C ALA A 45 -115.82 -27.68 37.12
N VAL A 46 -116.09 -28.84 36.52
CA VAL A 46 -115.14 -29.54 35.63
C VAL A 46 -114.78 -28.67 34.42
N SER A 47 -115.76 -28.01 33.81
CA SER A 47 -115.51 -27.09 32.69
C SER A 47 -114.59 -25.93 33.10
N ARG A 48 -114.81 -25.31 34.27
CA ARG A 48 -113.93 -24.25 34.78
C ARG A 48 -112.51 -24.73 35.06
N ILE A 49 -112.36 -25.90 35.68
CA ILE A 49 -111.04 -26.52 35.93
C ILE A 49 -110.32 -26.78 34.61
N ASN A 50 -111.01 -27.34 33.61
CA ASN A 50 -110.43 -27.59 32.29
C ASN A 50 -110.01 -26.29 31.59
N ILE A 51 -110.83 -25.24 31.64
CA ILE A 51 -110.48 -23.92 31.09
C ILE A 51 -109.22 -23.37 31.79
N GLN A 52 -109.18 -23.43 33.12
CA GLN A 52 -108.01 -22.95 33.88
C GLN A 52 -106.74 -23.74 33.55
N ALA A 53 -106.82 -25.07 33.47
CA ALA A 53 -105.68 -25.91 33.10
C ALA A 53 -105.18 -25.58 31.69
N ILE A 54 -106.08 -25.34 30.73
CA ILE A 54 -105.73 -24.92 29.37
C ILE A 54 -105.06 -23.54 29.38
N GLU A 55 -105.57 -22.58 30.15
CA GLU A 55 -104.97 -21.25 30.27
C GLU A 55 -103.57 -21.28 30.90
N GLU A 56 -103.38 -22.07 31.95
CA GLU A 56 -102.08 -22.25 32.61
C GLU A 56 -101.08 -22.93 31.66
N THR A 57 -101.51 -23.96 30.93
CA THR A 57 -100.69 -24.63 29.91
C THR A 57 -100.30 -23.66 28.80
N ALA A 58 -101.24 -22.83 28.33
CA ALA A 58 -100.97 -21.82 27.31
C ALA A 58 -99.99 -20.72 27.81
N LYS A 59 -100.12 -20.28 29.07
CA LYS A 59 -99.19 -19.34 29.71
C LYS A 59 -97.79 -19.95 29.83
N PHE A 60 -97.70 -21.21 30.26
CA PHE A 60 -96.43 -21.93 30.35
C PHE A 60 -95.78 -22.09 28.97
N ALA A 61 -96.53 -22.53 27.96
CA ALA A 61 -96.04 -22.67 26.59
C ALA A 61 -95.52 -21.34 26.01
N ARG A 62 -96.22 -20.23 26.26
CA ARG A 62 -95.75 -18.88 25.88
C ARG A 62 -94.46 -18.49 26.61
N SER A 63 -94.36 -18.77 27.91
CA SER A 63 -93.15 -18.51 28.70
C SER A 63 -91.94 -19.28 28.16
N VAL A 64 -92.12 -20.58 27.89
CA VAL A 64 -91.08 -21.44 27.30
C VAL A 64 -90.67 -20.94 25.91
N SER A 65 -91.64 -20.59 25.06
CA SER A 65 -91.38 -20.04 23.72
C SER A 65 -90.56 -18.74 23.80
N LEU A 66 -90.91 -17.83 24.72
CA LEU A 66 -90.18 -16.59 24.94
C LEU A 66 -88.76 -16.82 25.48
N ALA A 67 -88.59 -17.76 26.41
CA ALA A 67 -87.28 -18.14 26.94
C ALA A 67 -86.38 -18.73 25.85
N ASN A 68 -86.93 -19.61 25.01
CA ASN A 68 -86.22 -20.18 23.86
C ASN A 68 -85.84 -19.11 22.85
N ALA A 69 -86.76 -18.20 22.50
CA ALA A 69 -86.47 -17.08 21.60
C ALA A 69 -85.33 -16.19 22.13
N ARG A 70 -85.30 -15.91 23.44
CA ARG A 70 -84.21 -15.16 24.09
C ARG A 70 -82.90 -15.92 24.08
N ALA A 71 -82.91 -17.23 24.32
CA ALA A 71 -81.70 -18.06 24.27
C ALA A 71 -81.11 -18.08 22.86
N VAL A 72 -81.95 -18.30 21.83
CA VAL A 72 -81.53 -18.27 20.42
C VAL A 72 -80.96 -16.89 20.05
N ALA A 73 -81.61 -15.81 20.46
CA ALA A 73 -81.09 -14.45 20.22
C ALA A 73 -79.73 -14.20 20.88
N LYS A 74 -79.51 -14.70 22.09
CA LYS A 74 -78.21 -14.60 22.79
C LYS A 74 -77.12 -15.41 22.08
N ILE A 75 -77.44 -16.63 21.60
CA ILE A 75 -76.50 -17.47 20.84
C ILE A 75 -76.12 -16.77 19.54
N ALA A 76 -77.10 -16.29 18.77
CA ALA A 76 -76.85 -15.56 17.53
C ALA A 76 -75.99 -14.30 17.75
N GLN A 77 -76.22 -13.57 18.84
CA GLN A 77 -75.39 -12.41 19.20
C GLN A 77 -73.95 -12.80 19.56
N ALA A 78 -73.76 -13.92 20.27
CA ALA A 78 -72.44 -14.44 20.63
C ALA A 78 -71.68 -14.91 19.38
N GLU A 79 -72.34 -15.62 18.46
CA GLU A 79 -71.78 -16.04 17.17
C GLU A 79 -71.37 -14.83 16.32
N LEU A 80 -72.24 -13.83 16.20
CA LEU A 80 -71.92 -12.59 15.48
C LEU A 80 -70.69 -11.88 16.08
N THR A 81 -70.58 -11.85 17.40
CA THR A 81 -69.44 -11.24 18.09
C THR A 81 -68.15 -12.03 17.85
N SER A 82 -68.21 -13.36 17.91
CA SER A 82 -67.09 -14.24 17.58
C SER A 82 -66.62 -14.07 16.13
N SER A 83 -67.55 -14.03 15.17
CA SER A 83 -67.23 -13.77 13.76
C SER A 83 -66.56 -12.41 13.56
N ARG A 84 -67.03 -11.35 14.25
CA ARG A 84 -66.39 -10.02 14.18
C ARG A 84 -64.96 -10.03 14.71
N LEU A 85 -64.71 -10.71 15.84
CA LEU A 85 -63.37 -10.83 16.39
C LEU A 85 -62.43 -11.62 15.47
N ASN A 86 -62.93 -12.70 14.86
CA ASN A 86 -62.15 -13.48 13.89
C ASN A 86 -61.78 -12.66 12.64
N ILE A 87 -62.72 -11.84 12.13
CA ILE A 87 -62.45 -10.92 11.02
C ILE A 87 -61.37 -9.89 11.42
N GLN A 88 -61.49 -9.29 12.61
CA GLN A 88 -60.49 -8.33 13.10
C GLN A 88 -59.10 -8.94 13.25
N ALA A 89 -59.01 -10.16 13.80
CA ALA A 89 -57.74 -10.88 13.93
C ALA A 89 -57.12 -11.20 12.55
N ALA A 90 -57.94 -11.62 11.59
CA ALA A 90 -57.51 -11.88 10.21
C ALA A 90 -57.00 -10.60 9.53
N GLU A 91 -57.69 -9.47 9.70
CA GLU A 91 -57.27 -8.17 9.17
C GLU A 91 -55.94 -7.70 9.78
N GLN A 92 -55.77 -7.85 11.09
CA GLN A 92 -54.51 -7.51 11.76
C GLN A 92 -53.36 -8.39 11.26
N SER A 93 -53.57 -9.70 11.16
CA SER A 93 -52.59 -10.63 10.60
C SER A 93 -52.20 -10.25 9.16
N ALA A 94 -53.17 -9.92 8.31
CA ALA A 94 -52.92 -9.46 6.94
C ALA A 94 -52.14 -8.13 6.89
N ARG A 95 -52.43 -7.18 7.79
CA ARG A 95 -51.67 -5.92 7.90
C ARG A 95 -50.22 -6.17 8.29
N THR A 96 -49.99 -7.02 9.28
CA THR A 96 -48.63 -7.40 9.73
C THR A 96 -47.86 -8.10 8.61
N ALA A 97 -48.48 -9.06 7.90
CA ALA A 97 -47.85 -9.74 6.78
C ALA A 97 -47.43 -8.77 5.65
N ARG A 98 -48.31 -7.81 5.31
CA ARG A 98 -47.97 -6.75 4.31
C ARG A 98 -46.86 -5.83 4.78
N TRP A 99 -46.78 -5.54 6.08
CA TRP A 99 -45.70 -4.71 6.63
C TRP A 99 -44.35 -5.45 6.61
N VAL A 100 -44.31 -6.71 7.05
CA VAL A 100 -43.11 -7.56 6.99
C VAL A 100 -42.62 -7.74 5.55
N SER A 101 -43.54 -7.99 4.61
CA SER A 101 -43.19 -8.09 3.19
C SER A 101 -42.52 -6.82 2.67
N ARG A 102 -43.05 -5.63 3.01
CA ARG A 102 -42.44 -4.34 2.61
C ARG A 102 -41.03 -4.16 3.17
N ILE A 103 -40.81 -4.50 4.44
CA ILE A 103 -39.48 -4.43 5.07
C ILE A 103 -38.49 -5.36 4.36
N ASN A 104 -38.89 -6.61 4.11
CA ASN A 104 -38.04 -7.58 3.43
C ASN A 104 -37.69 -7.13 2.02
N THR A 105 -38.63 -6.56 1.27
CA THR A 105 -38.37 -5.99 -0.06
C THR A 105 -37.40 -4.82 0.03
N GLN A 106 -37.57 -3.89 0.98
CA GLN A 106 -36.66 -2.75 1.16
C GLN A 106 -35.24 -3.21 1.51
N ALA A 107 -35.09 -4.17 2.42
CA ALA A 107 -33.79 -4.71 2.79
C ALA A 107 -33.10 -5.40 1.60
N ALA A 108 -33.85 -6.16 0.80
CA ALA A 108 -33.33 -6.80 -0.41
C ALA A 108 -32.88 -5.75 -1.45
N THR A 109 -33.63 -4.67 -1.64
CA THR A 109 -33.24 -3.58 -2.55
C THR A 109 -31.97 -2.88 -2.07
N GLN A 110 -31.87 -2.54 -0.79
CA GLN A 110 -30.67 -1.91 -0.23
C GLN A 110 -29.43 -2.82 -0.35
N ALA A 111 -29.57 -4.13 -0.12
CA ALA A 111 -28.48 -5.08 -0.30
C ALA A 111 -28.03 -5.21 -1.77
N ALA A 112 -28.98 -5.17 -2.70
CA ALA A 112 -28.68 -5.18 -4.14
C ALA A 112 -27.95 -3.89 -4.57
N GLU A 113 -28.39 -2.72 -4.09
CA GLU A 113 -27.73 -1.43 -4.34
C GLU A 113 -26.31 -1.38 -3.78
N ALA A 114 -26.10 -1.89 -2.56
CA ALA A 114 -24.78 -1.99 -1.94
C ALA A 114 -23.85 -2.89 -2.75
N THR A 115 -24.34 -4.06 -3.19
CA THR A 115 -23.58 -5.00 -4.04
C THR A 115 -23.20 -4.36 -5.38
N LEU A 116 -24.13 -3.65 -6.02
CA LEU A 116 -23.88 -2.92 -7.27
C LEU A 116 -22.86 -1.79 -7.08
N SER A 117 -22.96 -1.03 -6.00
CA SER A 117 -22.01 0.04 -5.65
C SER A 117 -20.60 -0.51 -5.45
N PHE A 118 -20.47 -1.59 -4.67
CA PHE A 118 -19.18 -2.27 -4.46
C PHE A 118 -18.59 -2.82 -5.77
N SER A 119 -19.42 -3.43 -6.62
CA SER A 119 -18.99 -3.96 -7.92
C SER A 119 -18.50 -2.86 -8.86
N ARG A 120 -19.17 -1.69 -8.88
CA ARG A 120 -18.72 -0.51 -9.63
C ARG A 120 -17.40 0.04 -9.11
N ALA A 121 -17.22 0.13 -7.80
CA ALA A 121 -15.96 0.59 -7.20
C ALA A 121 -14.80 -0.35 -7.56
N ASN A 122 -15.01 -1.66 -7.48
CA ASN A 122 -14.00 -2.65 -7.89
C ASN A 122 -13.67 -2.56 -9.38
N ALA A 123 -14.65 -2.41 -10.25
CA ALA A 123 -14.42 -2.24 -11.69
C ALA A 123 -13.58 -0.98 -11.98
N GLN A 124 -13.82 0.13 -11.28
CA GLN A 124 -13.02 1.35 -11.41
C GLN A 124 -11.58 1.16 -10.96
N VAL A 125 -11.35 0.44 -9.85
CA VAL A 125 -10.01 0.11 -9.37
C VAL A 125 -9.27 -0.75 -10.39
N ILE A 126 -9.91 -1.80 -10.92
CA ILE A 126 -9.33 -2.68 -11.95
C ILE A 126 -8.98 -1.88 -13.22
N ALA A 127 -9.86 -0.99 -13.69
CA ALA A 127 -9.60 -0.16 -14.86
C ALA A 127 -8.40 0.78 -14.65
N ARG A 128 -8.28 1.41 -13.47
CA ARG A 128 -7.12 2.26 -13.14
C ARG A 128 -5.82 1.47 -13.08
N ILE A 129 -5.88 0.23 -12.59
CA ILE A 129 -4.71 -0.67 -12.55
C ILE A 129 -4.27 -1.04 -13.98
N ALA A 130 -5.20 -1.41 -14.86
CA ALA A 130 -4.90 -1.70 -16.26
C ALA A 130 -4.26 -0.49 -16.97
N GLN A 131 -4.78 0.72 -16.72
CA GLN A 131 -4.21 1.95 -17.29
C GLN A 131 -2.79 2.25 -16.78
N ALA A 132 -2.52 1.99 -15.50
CA ALA A 132 -1.18 2.12 -14.93
C ALA A 132 -0.20 1.10 -15.54
N GLN A 133 -0.62 -0.15 -15.73
CA GLN A 133 0.20 -1.18 -16.38
C GLN A 133 0.55 -0.81 -17.83
N LEU A 134 -0.41 -0.32 -18.61
CA LEU A 134 -0.17 0.17 -19.97
C LEU A 134 0.82 1.34 -19.98
N SER A 135 0.69 2.28 -19.03
CA SER A 135 1.60 3.42 -18.90
C SER A 135 3.03 2.96 -18.60
N VAL A 136 3.22 2.04 -17.64
CA VAL A 136 4.53 1.46 -17.32
C VAL A 136 5.13 0.72 -18.51
N SER A 137 4.34 -0.14 -19.17
CA SER A 137 4.80 -0.87 -20.36
C SER A 137 5.23 0.07 -21.49
N SER A 138 4.50 1.17 -21.70
CA SER A 138 4.87 2.18 -22.71
C SER A 138 6.18 2.89 -22.39
N ILE A 139 6.42 3.22 -21.11
CA ILE A 139 7.67 3.85 -20.65
C ILE A 139 8.84 2.88 -20.85
N VAL A 140 8.67 1.62 -20.44
CA VAL A 140 9.70 0.58 -20.60
C VAL A 140 9.98 0.30 -22.07
N SER A 141 8.95 0.17 -22.91
CA SER A 141 9.11 -0.05 -24.36
C SER A 141 9.83 1.12 -25.03
N ASN A 142 9.45 2.36 -24.73
CA ASN A 142 10.14 3.55 -25.23
C ASN A 142 11.59 3.62 -24.75
N PHE A 143 11.86 3.18 -23.52
CA PHE A 143 13.20 3.10 -22.98
C PHE A 143 14.06 2.06 -23.71
N VAL A 144 13.56 0.83 -23.88
CA VAL A 144 14.24 -0.24 -24.63
C VAL A 144 14.51 0.20 -26.06
N LYS A 145 13.53 0.85 -26.71
CA LYS A 145 13.70 1.38 -28.06
C LYS A 145 14.78 2.45 -28.13
N ARG A 146 14.78 3.42 -27.20
CA ARG A 146 15.85 4.44 -27.11
C ARG A 146 17.22 3.84 -26.83
N LEU A 147 17.30 2.77 -26.02
CA LEU A 147 18.56 2.06 -25.79
C LEU A 147 19.05 1.32 -27.03
N ALA A 148 18.15 0.68 -27.77
CA ALA A 148 18.46 -0.03 -29.00
C ALA A 148 18.85 0.92 -30.14
N ASP A 149 18.27 2.11 -30.17
CA ASP A 149 18.49 3.13 -31.19
C ASP A 149 19.73 4.01 -30.92
N LEU A 150 20.44 3.86 -29.78
CA LEU A 150 21.63 4.65 -29.47
C LEU A 150 22.81 4.28 -30.39
N PRO A 151 23.19 5.10 -31.39
CA PRO A 151 24.46 4.95 -32.05
C PRO A 151 25.51 5.53 -31.08
N LYS A 152 26.45 4.69 -30.61
CA LYS A 152 27.69 5.09 -29.91
C LYS A 152 27.60 6.41 -29.09
N PHE A 153 26.95 6.41 -27.92
CA PHE A 153 27.18 7.38 -26.83
C PHE A 153 27.24 8.90 -27.18
N GLU A 154 26.65 9.39 -28.27
CA GLU A 154 26.71 10.82 -28.63
C GLU A 154 25.66 11.69 -27.88
N VAL A 155 24.59 11.07 -27.39
CA VAL A 155 23.54 11.77 -26.62
C VAL A 155 23.69 11.43 -25.13
N PRO A 156 23.67 12.41 -24.20
CA PRO A 156 23.70 12.13 -22.77
C PRO A 156 22.49 11.27 -22.36
N ILE A 157 22.77 10.08 -21.86
CA ILE A 157 21.82 9.04 -21.47
C ILE A 157 21.29 9.32 -20.06
N LEU A 158 22.11 9.92 -19.20
CA LEU A 158 21.76 10.19 -17.80
C LEU A 158 20.48 11.04 -17.62
N PRO A 159 20.26 12.16 -18.33
CA PRO A 159 19.02 12.94 -18.21
C PRO A 159 17.76 12.14 -18.57
N ASN A 160 17.86 11.22 -19.55
CA ASN A 160 16.75 10.36 -19.95
C ASN A 160 16.42 9.32 -18.87
N LEU A 161 17.44 8.73 -18.25
CA LEU A 161 17.25 7.77 -17.16
C LEU A 161 16.67 8.43 -15.91
N GLU A 162 17.13 9.64 -15.56
CA GLU A 162 16.59 10.41 -14.44
C GLU A 162 15.12 10.80 -14.67
N MET A 163 14.76 11.17 -15.90
CA MET A 163 13.37 11.45 -16.28
C MET A 163 12.48 10.22 -16.10
N ILE A 164 12.93 9.04 -16.56
CA ILE A 164 12.20 7.78 -16.39
C ILE A 164 12.05 7.43 -14.90
N GLN A 165 13.10 7.61 -14.11
CA GLN A 165 13.04 7.37 -12.67
C GLN A 165 12.01 8.28 -11.98
N ARG A 166 11.93 9.57 -12.38
CA ARG A 166 10.91 10.50 -11.88
C ARG A 166 9.50 10.08 -12.29
N GLN A 167 9.30 9.72 -13.56
CA GLN A 167 8.01 9.23 -14.06
C GLN A 167 7.54 7.97 -13.32
N MET A 168 8.44 7.02 -13.03
CA MET A 168 8.11 5.86 -12.20
C MET A 168 7.74 6.27 -10.77
N LEU A 169 8.45 7.24 -10.18
CA LEU A 169 8.15 7.74 -8.84
C LEU A 169 6.77 8.42 -8.78
N ASP A 170 6.42 9.19 -9.82
CA ASP A 170 5.14 9.86 -9.92
C ASP A 170 4.00 8.85 -10.08
N ILE A 171 4.16 7.82 -10.92
CA ILE A 171 3.21 6.70 -11.02
C ILE A 171 3.05 6.01 -9.66
N ARG A 172 4.14 5.80 -8.91
CA ARG A 172 4.05 5.24 -7.55
C ARG A 172 3.22 6.11 -6.63
N LYS A 173 3.49 7.42 -6.58
CA LYS A 173 2.77 8.35 -5.71
C LYS A 173 1.29 8.49 -6.11
N SER A 174 0.99 8.55 -7.40
CA SER A 174 -0.37 8.78 -7.88
C SER A 174 -1.26 7.53 -7.81
N PHE A 175 -0.67 6.32 -7.90
CA PHE A 175 -1.43 5.07 -7.93
C PHE A 175 -1.25 4.18 -6.71
N TYR A 176 -0.01 3.97 -6.22
CA TYR A 176 0.25 2.96 -5.19
C TYR A 176 0.03 3.48 -3.76
N GLU A 177 0.43 4.71 -3.45
CA GLU A 177 0.24 5.29 -2.11
C GLU A 177 -1.25 5.38 -1.71
N PRO A 178 -2.19 5.80 -2.57
CA PRO A 178 -3.62 5.79 -2.23
C PRO A 178 -4.20 4.40 -1.97
N LEU A 179 -3.64 3.35 -2.60
CA LEU A 179 -4.10 1.96 -2.47
C LEU A 179 -3.50 1.23 -1.27
N LYS A 180 -2.43 1.77 -0.67
CA LYS A 180 -1.74 1.17 0.49
C LYS A 180 -2.65 1.05 1.73
N ASN A 181 -3.64 1.93 1.85
CA ASN A 181 -4.61 1.93 2.95
C ASN A 181 -5.73 0.89 2.80
N LEU A 182 -5.83 0.20 1.66
CA LEU A 182 -6.89 -0.79 1.38
C LEU A 182 -6.51 -2.22 1.76
N ASN A 183 -5.41 -2.45 2.51
CA ASN A 183 -4.89 -3.78 2.86
C ASN A 183 -4.77 -4.76 1.67
N PHE A 184 -4.66 -4.23 0.45
CA PHE A 184 -4.46 -5.02 -0.74
C PHE A 184 -2.97 -5.38 -0.83
N THR A 185 -2.61 -6.60 -0.45
CA THR A 185 -1.26 -7.14 -0.61
C THR A 185 -0.99 -7.44 -2.08
N TRP A 186 -0.66 -6.38 -2.83
CA TRP A 186 0.04 -6.56 -4.09
C TRP A 186 1.45 -6.99 -3.77
N ALA A 187 1.77 -8.25 -4.07
CA ALA A 187 3.12 -8.53 -4.50
C ALA A 187 3.32 -7.68 -5.77
N SER A 188 4.12 -6.61 -5.67
CA SER A 188 4.66 -5.90 -6.82
C SER A 188 6.09 -6.39 -7.07
N PRO A 189 6.30 -7.67 -7.44
CA PRO A 189 7.63 -8.18 -7.67
C PRO A 189 8.32 -7.44 -8.82
N ASN A 190 7.56 -6.77 -9.70
CA ASN A 190 8.12 -6.05 -10.84
C ASN A 190 8.53 -4.61 -10.54
N PHE A 191 7.85 -3.85 -9.67
CA PHE A 191 8.18 -2.42 -9.51
C PHE A 191 9.45 -2.20 -8.67
N GLU A 192 9.63 -2.93 -7.57
CA GLU A 192 10.89 -2.86 -6.81
C GLU A 192 12.07 -3.41 -7.59
N TYR A 193 11.86 -4.49 -8.34
CA TYR A 193 12.86 -5.06 -9.24
C TYR A 193 13.25 -4.07 -10.35
N LEU A 194 12.29 -3.45 -11.03
CA LEU A 194 12.55 -2.42 -12.04
C LEU A 194 13.25 -1.19 -11.44
N ARG A 195 12.84 -0.74 -10.24
CA ARG A 195 13.48 0.39 -9.56
C ARG A 195 14.93 0.08 -9.19
N LYS A 196 15.20 -1.13 -8.70
CA LYS A 196 16.55 -1.59 -8.36
C LYS A 196 17.42 -1.64 -9.61
N ASN A 197 16.95 -2.29 -10.68
CA ASN A 197 17.68 -2.40 -11.94
C ASN A 197 17.90 -1.04 -12.62
N LEU A 198 16.91 -0.14 -12.57
CA LEU A 198 17.05 1.22 -13.11
C LEU A 198 18.08 2.03 -12.32
N LYS A 199 18.11 1.87 -10.99
CA LYS A 199 19.13 2.50 -10.14
C LYS A 199 20.52 1.99 -10.50
N GLU A 200 20.70 0.67 -10.59
CA GLU A 200 21.97 0.05 -10.99
C GLU A 200 22.41 0.52 -12.39
N LEU A 201 21.48 0.60 -13.35
CA LEU A 201 21.76 1.07 -14.70
C LEU A 201 22.14 2.56 -14.73
N ILE A 202 21.44 3.42 -13.96
CA ILE A 202 21.81 4.83 -13.79
C ILE A 202 23.24 4.93 -13.26
N GLU A 203 23.60 4.10 -12.30
CA GLU A 203 24.93 4.11 -11.70
C GLU A 203 26.01 3.69 -12.70
N ILE A 204 25.78 2.62 -13.48
CA ILE A 204 26.68 2.17 -14.54
C ILE A 204 26.86 3.25 -15.62
N VAL A 205 25.75 3.82 -16.11
CA VAL A 205 25.77 4.85 -17.16
C VAL A 205 26.42 6.14 -16.66
N THR A 206 26.11 6.57 -15.44
CA THR A 206 26.76 7.73 -14.81
C THR A 206 28.28 7.54 -14.81
N PHE A 207 28.75 6.35 -14.42
CA PHE A 207 30.17 6.09 -14.32
C PHE A 207 30.84 6.02 -15.71
N ALA A 208 30.16 5.41 -16.69
CA ALA A 208 30.63 5.39 -18.08
C ALA A 208 30.73 6.80 -18.69
N GLU A 209 29.71 7.64 -18.51
CA GLU A 209 29.72 9.03 -18.97
C GLU A 209 30.79 9.86 -18.25
N ALA A 210 30.92 9.71 -16.93
CA ALA A 210 31.98 10.38 -16.18
C ALA A 210 33.37 9.96 -16.66
N LYS A 211 33.57 8.68 -16.99
CA LYS A 211 34.82 8.16 -17.55
C LYS A 211 35.13 8.81 -18.89
N GLU A 212 34.17 8.89 -19.81
CA GLU A 212 34.38 9.52 -21.12
C GLU A 212 34.70 11.02 -20.96
N VAL A 213 33.99 11.76 -20.10
CA VAL A 213 34.29 13.17 -19.83
C VAL A 213 35.70 13.35 -19.25
N LEU A 214 36.09 12.49 -18.30
CA LEU A 214 37.45 12.51 -17.75
C LEU A 214 38.48 12.22 -18.82
N LYS A 215 38.25 11.22 -19.67
CA LYS A 215 39.14 10.87 -20.78
C LYS A 215 39.28 12.00 -21.79
N GLU A 216 38.17 12.57 -22.28
CA GLU A 216 38.16 13.72 -23.19
C GLU A 216 38.90 14.95 -22.59
N ALA A 217 38.82 15.14 -21.27
CA ALA A 217 39.51 16.21 -20.56
C ALA A 217 40.97 15.89 -20.19
N GLY A 218 41.45 14.65 -20.35
CA GLY A 218 42.79 14.20 -19.97
C GLY A 218 42.95 13.86 -18.48
N TYR A 219 41.87 13.61 -17.77
CA TYR A 219 41.85 13.25 -16.35
C TYR A 219 41.39 11.79 -16.12
N GLU A 220 41.54 10.90 -17.10
CA GLU A 220 41.08 9.50 -17.01
C GLU A 220 41.60 8.81 -15.74
N PHE A 221 42.81 9.12 -15.29
CA PHE A 221 43.40 8.57 -14.07
C PHE A 221 42.54 8.80 -12.80
N LEU A 222 41.73 9.86 -12.75
CA LEU A 222 40.85 10.13 -11.61
C LEU A 222 39.72 9.11 -11.46
N ILE A 223 39.42 8.31 -12.49
CA ILE A 223 38.36 7.30 -12.43
C ILE A 223 38.59 6.28 -11.30
N GLN A 224 39.86 6.00 -10.98
CA GLN A 224 40.25 5.04 -9.94
C GLN A 224 39.93 5.52 -8.52
N VAL A 225 39.75 6.84 -8.36
CA VAL A 225 39.51 7.49 -7.06
C VAL A 225 38.18 8.24 -7.03
N LEU A 226 37.33 8.04 -8.03
CA LEU A 226 36.11 8.82 -8.19
C LEU A 226 34.97 8.21 -7.36
N PRO A 227 34.41 8.92 -6.37
CA PRO A 227 33.19 8.45 -5.70
C PRO A 227 32.01 8.57 -6.66
N GLN A 228 30.98 7.75 -6.44
CA GLN A 228 29.76 7.77 -7.24
C GLN A 228 29.06 9.15 -7.25
N SER A 229 29.12 9.88 -6.13
CA SER A 229 28.56 11.23 -6.01
C SER A 229 29.28 12.26 -6.89
N ALA A 230 30.60 12.13 -7.06
CA ALA A 230 31.38 12.98 -7.96
C ALA A 230 31.22 12.55 -9.42
N ALA A 231 31.07 11.25 -9.69
CA ALA A 231 30.78 10.75 -11.03
C ALA A 231 29.54 11.42 -11.65
N ARG A 232 28.46 11.58 -10.88
CA ARG A 232 27.27 12.34 -11.34
C ARG A 232 27.59 13.79 -11.69
N LYS A 233 28.33 14.50 -10.84
CA LYS A 233 28.73 15.89 -11.09
C LYS A 233 29.58 16.01 -12.37
N ILE A 234 30.44 15.03 -12.63
CA ILE A 234 31.34 15.01 -13.81
C ILE A 234 30.58 14.65 -15.08
N ALA A 235 29.70 13.64 -15.06
CA ALA A 235 28.86 13.28 -16.20
C ALA A 235 28.04 14.49 -16.70
N GLY A 236 27.53 15.32 -15.79
CA GLY A 236 26.81 16.55 -16.11
C GLY A 236 27.62 17.64 -16.85
N PHE A 237 28.95 17.58 -16.88
CA PHE A 237 29.76 18.54 -17.64
C PHE A 237 29.60 18.37 -19.15
N ARG A 238 29.46 17.14 -19.66
CA ARG A 238 29.29 16.87 -21.10
C ARG A 238 28.08 17.58 -21.68
N ALA A 239 27.02 17.68 -20.89
CA ALA A 239 25.76 18.28 -21.30
C ALA A 239 25.79 19.82 -21.31
N THR A 240 26.79 20.46 -20.69
CA THR A 240 26.75 21.90 -20.42
C THR A 240 28.00 22.68 -20.80
N GLN A 241 29.19 22.07 -20.88
CA GLN A 241 30.46 22.81 -21.09
C GLN A 241 31.49 21.99 -21.88
N SER A 242 32.29 22.69 -22.70
CA SER A 242 33.48 22.11 -23.36
C SER A 242 34.53 21.64 -22.34
N ASN A 243 35.46 20.76 -22.73
CA ASN A 243 36.50 20.15 -21.86
C ASN A 243 37.28 21.16 -20.97
N GLY A 244 37.35 22.43 -21.36
CA GLY A 244 37.93 23.50 -20.55
C GLY A 244 37.14 23.86 -19.27
N GLY A 245 35.86 23.49 -19.18
CA GLY A 245 35.02 23.69 -18.00
C GLY A 245 35.47 22.84 -16.81
N LEU A 246 35.71 21.55 -17.03
CA LEU A 246 36.20 20.64 -15.99
C LEU A 246 37.59 21.06 -15.49
N THR A 247 38.51 21.38 -16.41
CA THR A 247 39.85 21.87 -16.06
C THR A 247 39.79 23.13 -15.19
N ARG A 248 38.92 24.09 -15.54
CA ARG A 248 38.74 25.33 -14.75
C ARG A 248 38.21 25.05 -13.35
N ARG A 249 37.26 24.12 -13.22
CA ARG A 249 36.72 23.73 -11.91
C ARG A 249 37.79 23.05 -11.05
N LEU A 250 38.48 22.04 -11.59
CA LEU A 250 39.56 21.37 -10.86
C LEU A 250 40.66 22.37 -10.49
N ALA A 251 41.03 23.28 -11.39
CA ALA A 251 41.99 24.33 -11.10
C ALA A 251 41.53 25.27 -9.99
N LYS A 252 40.25 25.67 -9.95
CA LYS A 252 39.71 26.47 -8.85
C LYS A 252 39.87 25.75 -7.52
N ASN A 253 39.59 24.45 -7.49
CA ASN A 253 39.72 23.63 -6.30
C ASN A 253 41.18 23.46 -5.86
N THR A 254 42.08 23.10 -6.79
CA THR A 254 43.50 22.85 -6.49
C THR A 254 44.29 24.12 -6.16
N ARG A 255 43.76 25.30 -6.48
CA ARG A 255 44.32 26.60 -6.06
C ARG A 255 43.77 27.12 -4.74
N SER A 256 42.78 26.46 -4.16
CA SER A 256 42.18 26.89 -2.90
C SER A 256 43.14 26.66 -1.72
N GLU A 257 43.02 27.51 -0.71
CA GLU A 257 43.76 27.35 0.56
C GLU A 257 43.38 26.03 1.24
N MET A 258 42.10 25.65 1.20
CA MET A 258 41.63 24.37 1.73
C MET A 258 42.33 23.16 1.09
N PHE A 259 42.53 23.18 -0.22
CA PHE A 259 43.28 22.12 -0.89
C PHE A 259 44.74 22.09 -0.44
N ALA A 260 45.38 23.26 -0.28
CA ALA A 260 46.75 23.35 0.24
C ALA A 260 46.87 22.81 1.68
N LEU A 261 45.89 23.08 2.54
CA LEU A 261 45.83 22.53 3.90
C LEU A 261 45.70 21.01 3.89
N HIS A 262 44.83 20.46 3.03
CA HIS A 262 44.69 19.00 2.88
C HIS A 262 45.97 18.35 2.34
N MET A 263 46.61 18.96 1.34
CA MET A 263 47.91 18.51 0.83
C MET A 263 48.97 18.51 1.93
N LYS A 264 49.02 19.58 2.74
CA LYS A 264 49.95 19.70 3.88
C LYS A 264 49.72 18.58 4.88
N ALA A 265 48.48 18.36 5.30
CA ALA A 265 48.13 17.28 6.21
C ALA A 265 48.56 15.92 5.66
N ALA A 266 48.34 15.67 4.36
CA ALA A 266 48.73 14.42 3.70
C ALA A 266 50.24 14.18 3.63
N LEU A 267 51.03 15.23 3.42
CA LEU A 267 52.48 15.11 3.46
C LEU A 267 53.02 15.02 4.89
N GLN A 268 52.36 15.66 5.86
CA GLN A 268 52.86 15.70 7.24
C GLN A 268 52.58 14.42 8.04
N SER A 269 51.57 13.64 7.63
CA SER A 269 51.17 12.38 8.28
C SER A 269 52.25 11.29 8.19
N CYS A 270 53.10 11.32 7.15
CA CYS A 270 54.20 10.36 7.01
C CYS A 270 55.56 11.06 7.16
N LYS A 271 56.45 10.49 7.98
CA LYS A 271 57.79 11.03 8.24
C LYS A 271 58.62 11.16 6.94
N ARG A 272 58.42 10.22 6.00
CA ARG A 272 59.14 10.16 4.72
C ARG A 272 58.72 11.29 3.77
N SER A 273 57.42 11.56 3.67
CA SER A 273 56.88 12.58 2.75
C SER A 273 56.93 14.00 3.31
N ARG A 274 56.98 14.17 4.64
CA ARG A 274 56.98 15.49 5.33
C ARG A 274 58.02 16.48 4.80
N LYS A 275 59.22 16.00 4.51
CA LYS A 275 60.34 16.83 4.03
C LYS A 275 60.05 17.51 2.68
N TRP A 276 59.12 16.97 1.89
CA TRP A 276 58.76 17.50 0.58
C TRP A 276 57.76 18.66 0.65
N TRP A 277 57.20 18.97 1.83
CA TRP A 277 56.23 20.06 1.98
C TRP A 277 56.76 21.41 1.48
N GLY A 278 58.01 21.78 1.78
CA GLY A 278 58.55 23.07 1.34
C GLY A 278 58.54 23.24 -0.18
N VAL A 279 58.95 22.18 -0.90
CA VAL A 279 58.98 22.15 -2.37
C VAL A 279 57.55 22.10 -2.94
N THR A 280 56.67 21.28 -2.34
CA THR A 280 55.25 21.20 -2.74
C THR A 280 54.53 22.53 -2.53
N ASN A 281 54.80 23.24 -1.43
CA ASN A 281 54.18 24.53 -1.13
C ASN A 281 54.60 25.58 -2.16
N GLN A 282 55.87 25.62 -2.55
CA GLN A 282 56.34 26.51 -3.62
C GLN A 282 55.64 26.21 -4.96
N ALA A 283 55.43 24.93 -5.28
CA ALA A 283 54.69 24.51 -6.47
C ALA A 283 53.20 24.93 -6.39
N LEU A 284 52.56 24.78 -5.23
CA LEU A 284 51.18 25.21 -5.00
C LEU A 284 51.01 26.73 -5.13
N VAL A 285 51.91 27.52 -4.56
CA VAL A 285 51.90 28.99 -4.73
C VAL A 285 52.04 29.37 -6.20
N SER A 286 52.97 28.74 -6.91
CA SER A 286 53.14 28.97 -8.36
C SER A 286 51.89 28.56 -9.14
N HIS A 287 51.23 27.45 -8.77
CA HIS A 287 49.99 26.98 -9.37
C HIS A 287 48.82 27.95 -9.13
N ALA A 288 48.70 28.46 -7.91
CA ALA A 288 47.69 29.46 -7.52
C ALA A 288 47.82 30.76 -8.32
N GLN A 289 49.06 31.22 -8.51
CA GLN A 289 49.40 32.42 -9.29
C GLN A 289 49.26 32.24 -10.81
N GLY A 290 49.05 31.02 -11.30
CA GLY A 290 48.98 30.73 -12.73
C GLY A 290 50.32 30.53 -13.43
N ASN A 291 51.42 30.45 -12.66
CA ASN A 291 52.77 30.19 -13.15
C ASN A 291 52.99 28.69 -13.44
N TYR A 292 52.20 28.12 -14.37
CA TYR A 292 52.12 26.67 -14.57
C TYR A 292 53.42 26.01 -15.04
N GLY A 293 54.31 26.75 -15.70
CA GLY A 293 55.60 26.22 -16.14
C GLY A 293 56.51 25.90 -14.95
N VAL A 294 56.50 26.77 -13.93
CA VAL A 294 57.26 26.56 -12.69
C VAL A 294 56.60 25.47 -11.87
N SER A 295 55.28 25.58 -11.61
CA SER A 295 54.58 24.59 -10.78
C SER A 295 54.65 23.18 -11.37
N ALA A 296 54.50 23.00 -12.68
CA ALA A 296 54.57 21.68 -13.30
C ALA A 296 55.95 21.03 -13.11
N ARG A 297 57.05 21.77 -13.37
CA ARG A 297 58.41 21.27 -13.15
C ARG A 297 58.64 20.87 -11.70
N THR A 298 58.21 21.71 -10.76
CA THR A 298 58.35 21.42 -9.33
C THR A 298 57.50 20.21 -8.92
N PHE A 299 56.26 20.09 -9.41
CA PHE A 299 55.43 18.91 -9.13
C PHE A 299 56.03 17.63 -9.69
N PHE A 300 56.67 17.66 -10.87
CA PHE A 300 57.39 16.50 -11.39
C PHE A 300 58.47 15.98 -10.43
N THR A 301 59.30 16.90 -9.92
CA THR A 301 60.32 16.57 -8.92
C THR A 301 59.69 15.96 -7.67
N VAL A 302 58.56 16.52 -7.21
CA VAL A 302 57.83 15.98 -6.05
C VAL A 302 57.26 14.59 -6.34
N ILE A 303 56.65 14.34 -7.50
CA ILE A 303 56.10 13.01 -7.86
C ILE A 303 57.22 11.98 -7.87
N GLU A 304 58.35 12.28 -8.52
CA GLU A 304 59.49 11.37 -8.56
C GLU A 304 60.04 11.08 -7.16
N ALA A 305 60.12 12.11 -6.31
CA ALA A 305 60.54 11.97 -4.94
C ALA A 305 59.57 11.10 -4.12
N LEU A 306 58.25 11.32 -4.24
CA LEU A 306 57.24 10.52 -3.54
C LEU A 306 57.27 9.06 -3.99
N LEU A 307 57.47 8.79 -5.28
CA LEU A 307 57.65 7.42 -5.77
C LEU A 307 58.89 6.74 -5.18
N ASN A 308 59.99 7.47 -5.01
CA ASN A 308 61.16 6.95 -4.31
C ASN A 308 60.80 6.59 -2.86
N GLU A 309 60.06 7.46 -2.16
CA GLU A 309 59.62 7.16 -0.80
C GLU A 309 58.74 5.90 -0.74
N CYS A 310 57.82 5.71 -1.69
CA CYS A 310 57.00 4.49 -1.78
C CYS A 310 57.88 3.24 -1.99
N LEU A 311 58.84 3.30 -2.92
CA LEU A 311 59.79 2.21 -3.17
C LEU A 311 60.64 1.89 -1.94
N TYR A 312 61.00 2.90 -1.15
CA TYR A 312 61.76 2.71 0.08
C TYR A 312 60.91 2.22 1.24
N GLU A 313 59.60 2.50 1.24
CA GLU A 313 58.66 2.02 2.25
C GLU A 313 58.38 0.52 2.07
N GLU A 314 58.22 0.08 0.83
CA GLU A 314 58.03 -1.34 0.47
C GLU A 314 59.35 -2.13 0.40
N GLU A 315 60.47 -1.49 0.78
CA GLU A 315 61.82 -2.07 0.70
C GLU A 315 62.22 -2.60 -0.69
N LEU A 316 61.62 -2.06 -1.75
CA LEU A 316 61.88 -2.44 -3.14
C LEU A 316 63.11 -1.75 -3.75
N ALA A 317 63.55 -0.65 -3.13
CA ALA A 317 64.74 0.07 -3.54
C ALA A 317 65.47 0.69 -2.35
N TYR A 318 66.68 1.22 -2.60
CA TYR A 318 67.39 2.11 -1.68
C TYR A 318 68.14 3.19 -2.48
N PHE A 319 68.53 4.28 -1.80
CA PHE A 319 69.38 5.31 -2.39
C PHE A 319 70.85 4.94 -2.21
N ASP A 320 71.59 4.80 -3.30
CA ASP A 320 73.05 4.65 -3.25
C ASP A 320 73.71 6.03 -3.33
N GLY A 321 74.26 6.48 -2.19
CA GLY A 321 74.93 7.77 -2.08
C GLY A 321 76.17 7.92 -2.97
N LYS A 322 76.81 6.81 -3.38
CA LYS A 322 78.00 6.85 -4.24
C LYS A 322 77.62 7.13 -5.69
N SER A 323 76.67 6.38 -6.23
CA SER A 323 76.17 6.57 -7.60
C SER A 323 75.10 7.65 -7.75
N LYS A 324 74.63 8.22 -6.62
CA LYS A 324 73.50 9.16 -6.56
C LYS A 324 72.25 8.62 -7.27
N SER A 325 72.02 7.32 -7.20
CA SER A 325 70.97 6.63 -7.94
C SER A 325 70.07 5.79 -7.03
N VAL A 326 68.85 5.54 -7.50
CA VAL A 326 67.91 4.63 -6.84
C VAL A 326 68.18 3.22 -7.34
N VAL A 327 68.59 2.32 -6.45
CA VAL A 327 68.99 0.96 -6.78
C VAL A 327 67.87 -0.02 -6.42
N ARG A 328 67.53 -0.89 -7.38
CA ARG A 328 66.49 -1.91 -7.23
C ARG A 328 66.94 -3.04 -6.29
N LYS A 329 66.01 -3.57 -5.50
CA LYS A 329 66.15 -4.82 -4.74
C LYS A 329 65.39 -5.96 -5.42
N ASN A 330 65.86 -7.19 -5.20
CA ASN A 330 65.15 -8.40 -5.61
C ASN A 330 64.15 -8.85 -4.53
N ALA A 331 63.38 -9.90 -4.81
CA ALA A 331 62.41 -10.46 -3.86
C ALA A 331 63.03 -10.90 -2.51
N ASN A 332 64.35 -11.12 -2.48
CA ASN A 332 65.10 -11.53 -1.29
C ASN A 332 65.72 -10.31 -0.56
N GLY A 333 65.33 -9.08 -0.92
CA GLY A 333 65.84 -7.84 -0.31
C GLY A 333 67.28 -7.45 -0.69
N LYS A 334 67.95 -8.25 -1.53
CA LYS A 334 69.33 -7.99 -1.99
C LYS A 334 69.36 -7.09 -3.23
N VAL A 335 70.50 -6.44 -3.46
CA VAL A 335 70.73 -5.60 -4.64
C VAL A 335 70.48 -6.40 -5.92
N ALA A 336 69.54 -5.93 -6.75
CA ALA A 336 69.25 -6.57 -8.03
C ALA A 336 70.37 -6.27 -9.03
N LYS A 337 70.85 -7.31 -9.69
CA LYS A 337 71.89 -7.22 -10.72
C LYS A 337 71.37 -7.72 -12.06
N ASP A 338 71.86 -7.12 -13.14
CA ASP A 338 71.58 -7.56 -14.49
C ASP A 338 72.38 -8.83 -14.84
N ARG A 339 72.23 -9.31 -16.08
CA ARG A 339 72.96 -10.48 -16.60
C ARG A 339 74.48 -10.26 -16.63
N ASN A 340 74.95 -9.02 -16.60
CA ASN A 340 76.35 -8.64 -16.62
C ASN A 340 76.90 -8.36 -15.20
N ASN A 341 76.17 -8.75 -14.15
CA ASN A 341 76.53 -8.51 -12.75
C ASN A 341 76.61 -7.00 -12.38
N LYS A 342 76.02 -6.12 -13.19
CA LYS A 342 75.89 -4.68 -12.90
C LYS A 342 74.62 -4.41 -12.11
N VAL A 343 74.68 -3.42 -11.23
CA VAL A 343 73.55 -3.01 -10.39
C VAL A 343 72.43 -2.42 -11.26
N ILE A 344 71.19 -2.88 -11.04
CA ILE A 344 70.03 -2.35 -11.75
C ILE A 344 69.56 -1.07 -11.04
N THR A 345 69.63 0.05 -11.75
CA THR A 345 69.14 1.35 -11.30
C THR A 345 67.75 1.63 -11.84
N LEU A 346 66.92 2.29 -11.02
CA LEU A 346 65.58 2.75 -11.39
C LEU A 346 65.65 4.21 -11.80
N ASN A 347 65.95 4.45 -13.08
CA ASN A 347 66.08 5.78 -13.66
C ASN A 347 64.75 6.22 -14.28
N GLY A 348 64.31 7.44 -13.94
CA GLY A 348 63.08 8.04 -14.46
C GLY A 348 61.79 7.47 -13.87
N LEU A 349 60.68 8.14 -14.18
CA LEU A 349 59.36 7.83 -13.62
C LEU A 349 58.86 6.43 -14.01
N GLU A 350 59.03 6.06 -15.28
CA GLU A 350 58.48 4.81 -15.84
C GLU A 350 59.05 3.57 -15.15
N SER A 351 60.37 3.48 -14.98
CA SER A 351 61.00 2.31 -14.36
C SER A 351 60.58 2.16 -12.89
N LYS A 352 60.42 3.27 -12.18
CA LYS A 352 59.97 3.31 -10.78
C LYS A 352 58.52 2.85 -10.66
N VAL A 353 57.64 3.36 -11.52
CA VAL A 353 56.22 3.02 -11.54
C VAL A 353 56.02 1.54 -11.89
N GLN A 354 56.67 1.05 -12.96
CA GLN A 354 56.59 -0.36 -13.37
C GLN A 354 57.13 -1.31 -12.32
N HIS A 355 58.17 -0.90 -11.58
CA HIS A 355 58.71 -1.73 -10.51
C HIS A 355 57.77 -1.75 -9.31
N LEU A 356 57.26 -0.59 -8.89
CA LEU A 356 56.32 -0.49 -7.78
C LEU A 356 55.00 -1.24 -8.08
N SER A 357 54.45 -1.11 -9.29
CA SER A 357 53.17 -1.74 -9.68
C SER A 357 53.23 -3.27 -9.69
N LYS A 358 54.39 -3.85 -10.02
CA LYS A 358 54.61 -5.30 -10.01
C LYS A 358 54.71 -5.91 -8.62
N HIS A 359 55.07 -5.12 -7.60
CA HIS A 359 55.47 -5.65 -6.30
C HIS A 359 54.65 -5.12 -5.12
N SER A 360 53.90 -4.03 -5.27
CA SER A 360 53.09 -3.49 -4.18
C SER A 360 51.62 -3.32 -4.57
N GLN A 361 50.75 -4.09 -3.92
CA GLN A 361 49.31 -3.95 -4.05
C GLN A 361 48.81 -2.66 -3.39
N ARG A 362 49.48 -2.18 -2.33
CA ARG A 362 49.12 -0.95 -1.61
C ARG A 362 49.19 0.27 -2.51
N PHE A 363 50.24 0.37 -3.33
CA PHE A 363 50.46 1.51 -4.22
C PHE A 363 49.88 1.33 -5.61
N LYS A 364 49.14 0.23 -5.86
CA LYS A 364 48.61 -0.11 -7.19
C LYS A 364 47.74 1.01 -7.78
N MET A 365 46.85 1.59 -6.98
CA MET A 365 46.01 2.70 -7.42
C MET A 365 46.85 3.90 -7.91
N LEU A 366 47.90 4.27 -7.16
CA LEU A 366 48.80 5.35 -7.52
C LEU A 366 49.56 5.02 -8.81
N THR A 367 50.10 3.81 -8.93
CA THR A 367 50.83 3.40 -10.13
C THR A 367 49.94 3.33 -11.35
N ASP A 368 48.72 2.80 -11.22
CA ASP A 368 47.74 2.75 -12.31
C ASP A 368 47.37 4.16 -12.78
N CYS A 369 47.21 5.11 -11.83
CA CYS A 369 46.97 6.51 -12.15
C CYS A 369 48.14 7.13 -12.94
N ILE A 370 49.37 6.89 -12.49
CA ILE A 370 50.57 7.45 -13.13
C ILE A 370 50.84 6.77 -14.47
N GLU A 371 50.62 5.46 -14.63
CA GLU A 371 50.75 4.75 -15.91
C GLU A 371 49.73 5.24 -16.92
N ALA A 372 48.47 5.40 -16.52
CA ALA A 372 47.42 5.96 -17.38
C ALA A 372 47.79 7.37 -17.85
N TRP A 373 48.28 8.22 -16.93
CA TRP A 373 48.74 9.56 -17.27
C TRP A 373 50.01 9.57 -18.14
N LEU A 374 50.98 8.69 -17.86
CA LEU A 374 52.25 8.58 -18.59
C LEU A 374 52.02 8.18 -20.06
N LYS A 375 51.07 7.31 -20.37
CA LYS A 375 50.82 6.86 -21.75
C LYS A 375 50.51 8.03 -22.71
N GLU A 376 49.77 9.05 -22.25
CA GLU A 376 49.42 10.21 -23.08
C GLU A 376 50.42 11.38 -22.95
N ALA A 377 50.94 11.62 -21.74
CA ALA A 377 51.78 12.79 -21.46
C ALA A 377 53.27 12.58 -21.85
N ARG A 378 53.77 11.34 -21.81
CA ARG A 378 55.19 11.01 -22.00
C ARG A 378 55.70 11.42 -23.38
N ASN A 379 55.01 11.06 -24.46
CA ASN A 379 55.47 11.39 -25.81
C ASN A 379 55.54 12.90 -26.02
N ASN A 380 54.60 13.64 -25.45
CA ASN A 380 54.53 15.08 -25.67
C ASN A 380 55.51 15.89 -24.80
N ILE A 381 55.84 15.40 -23.60
CA ILE A 381 56.79 16.05 -22.68
C ILE A 381 58.24 15.65 -22.98
N LEU A 382 58.52 14.37 -23.27
CA LEU A 382 59.89 13.89 -23.55
C LEU A 382 60.43 14.34 -24.92
N HIS A 383 59.55 14.58 -25.90
CA HIS A 383 59.95 15.10 -27.21
C HIS A 383 59.96 16.64 -27.28
N GLY A 384 59.79 17.33 -26.15
CA GLY A 384 59.82 18.81 -26.11
C GLY A 384 58.64 19.49 -26.80
N ASN A 385 57.63 18.73 -27.27
CA ASN A 385 56.50 19.26 -28.04
C ASN A 385 55.48 20.00 -27.15
N ILE A 386 55.41 19.71 -25.85
CA ILE A 386 54.72 20.57 -24.86
C ILE A 386 55.76 21.51 -24.24
N VAL A 387 56.02 22.62 -24.93
CA VAL A 387 56.65 23.82 -24.36
C VAL A 387 55.62 24.61 -23.52
N GLY A 388 54.33 24.30 -23.67
CA GLY A 388 53.23 25.03 -23.06
C GLY A 388 52.98 24.69 -21.59
N SER A 389 53.31 25.65 -20.72
CA SER A 389 52.81 25.82 -19.36
C SER A 389 51.27 25.89 -19.31
N ASN A 390 50.57 24.79 -19.57
CA ASN A 390 49.11 24.79 -19.55
C ASN A 390 48.56 24.41 -18.17
N CYS A 391 47.48 25.08 -17.80
CA CYS A 391 46.78 24.86 -16.53
C CYS A 391 46.44 23.38 -16.31
N ARG A 392 46.05 22.67 -17.38
CA ARG A 392 45.65 21.26 -17.32
C ARG A 392 46.77 20.38 -16.77
N LEU A 393 47.97 20.46 -17.34
CA LEU A 393 49.12 19.68 -16.88
C LEU A 393 49.43 19.96 -15.42
N SER A 394 49.45 21.24 -15.01
CA SER A 394 49.69 21.56 -13.61
C SER A 394 48.61 21.02 -12.68
N VAL A 395 47.33 20.98 -13.10
CA VAL A 395 46.24 20.35 -12.35
C VAL A 395 46.41 18.83 -12.28
N GLN A 396 46.80 18.18 -13.38
CA GLN A 396 47.06 16.73 -13.38
C GLN A 396 48.17 16.39 -12.38
N LEU A 397 49.29 17.13 -12.43
CA LEU A 397 50.45 16.87 -11.59
C LEU A 397 50.16 17.15 -10.11
N VAL A 398 49.47 18.24 -9.77
CA VAL A 398 49.13 18.51 -8.36
C VAL A 398 48.19 17.45 -7.79
N LEU A 399 47.26 16.92 -8.59
CA LEU A 399 46.38 15.83 -8.17
C LEU A 399 47.17 14.52 -7.99
N ILE A 400 48.13 14.22 -8.86
CA ILE A 400 49.01 13.05 -8.69
C ILE A 400 49.88 13.19 -7.43
N VAL A 401 50.42 14.39 -7.15
CA VAL A 401 51.15 14.66 -5.90
C VAL A 401 50.25 14.42 -4.69
N PHE A 402 48.99 14.86 -4.76
CA PHE A 402 48.02 14.64 -3.69
C PHE A 402 47.76 13.14 -3.46
N LEU A 403 47.54 12.39 -4.53
CA LEU A 403 47.36 10.93 -4.47
C LEU A 403 48.61 10.22 -3.94
N GLY A 404 49.81 10.66 -4.33
CA GLY A 404 51.07 10.12 -3.82
C GLY A 404 51.28 10.39 -2.33
N ALA A 405 51.01 11.61 -1.89
CA ALA A 405 51.04 11.98 -0.48
C ALA A 405 50.04 11.14 0.32
N TYR A 406 48.84 10.96 -0.21
CA TYR A 406 47.79 10.15 0.42
C TYR A 406 48.15 8.66 0.50
N ALA A 407 48.72 8.07 -0.56
CA ALA A 407 49.08 6.65 -0.55
C ALA A 407 50.16 6.32 0.51
N LEU A 408 51.04 7.28 0.80
CA LEU A 408 52.04 7.20 1.87
C LEU A 408 51.46 7.46 3.27
N SER A 409 50.23 7.95 3.37
CA SER A 409 49.55 8.22 4.63
C SER A 409 48.75 7.01 5.11
N SER A 410 48.74 6.78 6.42
CA SER A 410 47.99 5.69 7.05
C SER A 410 46.56 6.09 7.47
N ASP A 411 46.30 7.39 7.68
CA ASP A 411 45.17 7.87 8.51
C ASP A 411 44.39 9.07 7.93
N ILE A 412 44.06 9.09 6.63
CA ILE A 412 43.39 10.27 6.03
C ILE A 412 41.96 9.95 5.58
N PRO A 413 40.99 10.87 5.78
CA PRO A 413 39.63 10.74 5.25
C PRO A 413 39.61 10.54 3.74
N PRO A 414 38.56 9.91 3.18
CA PRO A 414 38.50 9.51 1.78
C PRO A 414 38.84 10.68 0.83
N ILE A 415 39.88 10.49 -0.02
CA ILE A 415 40.40 11.39 -1.09
C ILE A 415 39.29 12.15 -1.83
N THR A 416 38.16 11.48 -1.96
CA THR A 416 37.02 11.78 -2.80
C THR A 416 36.32 13.09 -2.45
N ASN A 417 36.30 13.49 -1.18
CA ASN A 417 35.66 14.75 -0.75
C ASN A 417 36.55 15.98 -0.97
N ILE A 418 37.84 15.81 -1.23
CA ILE A 418 38.80 16.92 -1.30
C ILE A 418 38.96 17.44 -2.73
N ILE A 419 38.83 16.56 -3.73
CA ILE A 419 39.04 16.91 -5.15
C ILE A 419 37.78 17.56 -5.77
N PHE A 420 36.58 17.12 -5.37
CA PHE A 420 35.32 17.42 -6.07
C PHE A 420 34.27 18.23 -5.27
N HIS A 421 34.63 18.74 -4.09
CA HIS A 421 33.90 19.82 -3.42
C HIS A 421 34.33 21.15 -4.02
#